data_AF-G5GK69-F1
#
_entry.id   AF-G5GK69-F1
#
_cell.length_a   1.000
_cell.length_b   1.000
_cell.length_c   1.000
_cell.angle_alpha   90.00
_cell.angle_beta   90.00
_cell.angle_gamma   90.00
#
_symmetry.space_group_name_H-M   'P 1'
#
loop_
_entity.id
_entity.type
_entity.pdbx_description
1 polymer ?
#
loop_
_entity_poly.entity_id
_entity_poly.type
_entity_poly.pdbx_seq_one_letter_code
_entity_poly.pdbx_strand_id
1 'polypeptide(L)'
;MNGRPKNPKYARNKNILVVGGSGSGKTRFFLKPNLMQMHSSYVVTDPKGTVLVECGKMLEKNGYDIKVLNTINFKKSMHYNPFAYLRSE
;
A
#
# COMPACT_ATOMS: atom_id res chain seq x y z
N MET A 1 -20.19 -9.52 3.55
CA MET A 1 -20.10 -10.85 4.19
C MET A 1 -18.64 -11.12 4.56
N ASN A 2 -18.31 -11.24 5.84
CA ASN A 2 -16.94 -11.57 6.23
C ASN A 2 -16.68 -13.06 5.94
N GLY A 3 -15.91 -13.34 4.87
CA GLY A 3 -15.46 -14.70 4.51
C GLY A 3 -14.39 -15.25 5.46
N ARG A 4 -14.49 -14.94 6.75
CA ARG A 4 -13.56 -15.41 7.80
C ARG A 4 -14.24 -16.59 8.51
N PRO A 5 -13.63 -17.78 8.52
CA PRO A 5 -14.23 -18.94 9.18
C PRO A 5 -14.37 -18.69 10.68
N LYS A 6 -15.43 -19.25 11.30
CA LYS A 6 -15.69 -19.12 12.75
C LYS A 6 -14.53 -19.62 13.60
N ASN A 7 -13.83 -20.65 13.15
CA ASN A 7 -12.63 -21.16 13.81
C ASN A 7 -11.37 -20.64 13.09
N PRO A 8 -10.52 -19.83 13.76
CA PRO A 8 -9.33 -19.23 13.16
C PRO A 8 -8.36 -20.23 12.55
N LYS A 9 -8.30 -21.47 13.05
CA LYS A 9 -7.39 -22.51 12.53
C LYS A 9 -7.66 -22.88 11.06
N TYR A 10 -8.86 -22.60 10.56
CA TYR A 10 -9.24 -22.82 9.17
C TYR A 10 -9.12 -21.56 8.29
N ALA A 11 -8.64 -20.45 8.85
CA ALA A 11 -8.42 -19.23 8.09
C ALA A 11 -7.25 -19.42 7.12
N ARG A 12 -7.56 -19.40 5.82
CA ARG A 12 -6.53 -19.46 4.77
C ARG A 12 -5.78 -18.13 4.65
N ASN A 13 -4.52 -18.22 4.27
CA ASN A 13 -3.73 -17.06 3.87
C ASN A 13 -4.40 -16.36 2.67
N LYS A 14 -4.53 -15.04 2.75
CA LYS A 14 -5.13 -14.20 1.69
C LYS A 14 -4.08 -13.39 0.92
N ASN A 15 -2.79 -13.63 1.19
CA ASN A 15 -1.69 -13.02 0.47
C ASN A 15 -1.62 -13.57 -0.95
N ILE A 16 -1.28 -12.71 -1.90
CA ILE A 16 -1.12 -13.05 -3.31
C ILE A 16 0.34 -12.79 -3.69
N LEU A 17 0.97 -13.77 -4.34
CA LEU A 17 2.30 -13.63 -4.95
C LEU A 17 2.14 -13.48 -6.46
N VAL A 18 2.67 -12.39 -7.02
CA VAL A 18 2.64 -12.12 -8.46
C VAL A 18 4.07 -12.09 -9.00
N VAL A 19 4.41 -13.04 -9.86
CA VAL A 19 5.75 -13.19 -10.45
C VAL A 19 5.71 -12.85 -11.94
N GLY A 20 6.72 -12.15 -12.44
CA GLY A 20 6.88 -11.84 -13.85
C GLY A 20 8.15 -11.05 -14.12
N GLY A 21 8.69 -11.15 -15.34
CA GLY A 21 9.92 -10.44 -15.74
C GLY A 21 9.79 -8.92 -15.73
N SER A 22 10.88 -8.19 -16.00
CA SER A 22 10.79 -6.74 -16.25
C SER A 22 9.86 -6.45 -17.43
N GLY A 23 9.13 -5.34 -17.41
CA GLY A 23 8.19 -4.97 -18.48
C GLY A 23 6.87 -5.78 -18.55
N SER A 24 6.73 -6.89 -17.81
CA SER A 24 5.52 -7.73 -17.77
C SER A 24 4.23 -7.03 -17.28
N GLY A 25 4.32 -5.77 -16.84
CA GLY A 25 3.16 -4.99 -16.48
C GLY A 25 2.53 -5.30 -15.11
N LYS A 26 3.23 -5.98 -14.19
CA LYS A 26 2.75 -6.26 -12.81
C LYS A 26 2.13 -5.03 -12.13
N THR A 27 2.81 -3.89 -12.20
CA THR A 27 2.30 -2.64 -11.64
C THR A 27 1.03 -2.16 -12.34
N ARG A 28 1.00 -2.21 -13.68
CA ARG A 28 -0.10 -1.69 -14.50
C ARG A 28 -1.35 -2.57 -14.40
N PHE A 29 -1.19 -3.88 -14.43
CA PHE A 29 -2.31 -4.83 -14.54
C PHE A 29 -2.74 -5.43 -13.21
N PHE A 30 -1.88 -5.46 -12.18
CA PHE A 30 -2.23 -5.99 -10.87
C PHE A 30 -2.34 -4.90 -9.80
N LEU A 31 -1.26 -4.15 -9.55
CA LEU A 31 -1.24 -3.18 -8.44
C LEU A 31 -2.22 -2.01 -8.66
N LYS A 32 -2.13 -1.33 -9.80
CA LYS A 32 -2.96 -0.14 -10.08
C LYS A 32 -4.46 -0.42 -10.03
N PRO A 33 -5.00 -1.47 -10.68
CA PRO A 33 -6.44 -1.76 -10.58
C PRO A 33 -6.90 -1.99 -9.14
N ASN A 34 -6.08 -2.66 -8.30
CA ASN A 34 -6.39 -2.88 -6.88
C ASN A 34 -6.37 -1.59 -6.05
N LEU A 35 -5.48 -0.64 -6.35
CA LEU A 35 -5.49 0.69 -5.73
C LEU A 35 -6.71 1.50 -6.19
N MET A 36 -7.05 1.41 -7.47
CA MET A 36 -8.18 2.13 -8.08
C MET A 36 -9.56 1.65 -7.59
N GLN A 37 -9.65 0.48 -6.96
CA GLN A 37 -10.88 0.06 -6.27
C GLN A 37 -11.18 0.91 -5.03
N MET A 38 -10.18 1.54 -4.41
CA MET A 38 -10.36 2.47 -3.28
C MET A 38 -11.22 1.89 -2.13
N HIS A 39 -11.06 0.60 -1.86
CA HIS A 39 -11.94 -0.15 -0.95
C HIS A 39 -11.44 -0.20 0.49
N SER A 40 -10.17 0.18 0.73
CA SER A 40 -9.52 0.08 2.04
C SER A 40 -8.32 1.03 2.15
N SER A 41 -7.66 1.05 3.31
CA SER A 41 -6.38 1.74 3.52
C SER A 41 -5.23 0.95 2.91
N TYR A 42 -4.29 1.64 2.28
CA TYR A 42 -3.18 1.03 1.54
C TYR A 42 -1.82 1.43 2.11
N VAL A 43 -0.88 0.49 2.14
CA VAL A 43 0.55 0.73 2.33
C VAL A 43 1.24 0.22 1.07
N VAL A 44 1.95 1.10 0.37
CA VAL A 44 2.55 0.78 -0.93
C VAL A 44 4.03 1.13 -0.90
N THR A 45 4.87 0.17 -1.28
CA THR A 45 6.27 0.43 -1.62
C THR A 45 6.34 0.92 -3.06
N ASP A 46 6.79 2.15 -3.27
CA ASP A 46 6.92 2.77 -4.61
C ASP A 46 8.38 3.17 -4.90
N PRO A 47 9.27 2.22 -5.23
CA PRO A 47 10.70 2.50 -5.44
C PRO A 47 10.97 3.48 -6.58
N LYS A 48 10.05 3.58 -7.55
CA LYS A 48 10.19 4.45 -8.72
C LYS A 48 9.45 5.78 -8.56
N GLY A 49 8.64 5.94 -7.52
CA GLY A 49 7.78 7.12 -7.33
C GLY A 49 6.65 7.25 -8.36
N THR A 50 6.42 6.24 -9.21
CA THR A 50 5.44 6.32 -10.29
C THR A 50 4.02 6.12 -9.79
N VAL A 51 3.82 5.26 -8.80
CA VAL A 51 2.49 4.91 -8.30
C VAL A 51 1.82 6.12 -7.66
N LEU A 52 2.55 6.87 -6.83
CA LEU A 52 2.03 8.09 -6.21
C LEU A 52 1.67 9.14 -7.27
N VAL A 53 2.52 9.34 -8.29
CA VAL A 53 2.27 10.32 -9.35
C VAL A 53 1.03 9.95 -10.16
N GLU A 54 0.85 8.67 -10.47
CA GLU A 54 -0.22 8.20 -11.37
C GLU A 54 -1.57 7.99 -10.65
N CYS A 55 -1.56 7.57 -9.39
CA CYS A 55 -2.79 7.24 -8.64
C CYS A 55 -3.08 8.20 -7.47
N GLY A 56 -2.11 8.98 -7.00
CA GLY A 56 -2.25 9.80 -5.79
C GLY A 56 -3.38 10.83 -5.88
N LYS A 57 -3.47 11.58 -6.99
CA LYS A 57 -4.56 12.55 -7.20
C LYS A 57 -5.96 11.92 -7.18
N MET A 58 -6.08 10.68 -7.66
CA MET A 58 -7.36 9.97 -7.64
C MET A 58 -7.73 9.56 -6.20
N LEU A 59 -6.76 9.08 -5.42
CA LEU A 59 -6.97 8.73 -4.01
C LEU A 59 -7.33 9.97 -3.18
N GLU A 60 -6.58 11.07 -3.35
CA GLU A 60 -6.84 12.35 -2.66
C GLU A 60 -8.26 12.85 -2.94
N LYS A 61 -8.70 12.82 -4.20
CA LYS A 61 -10.07 13.20 -4.59
C LYS A 61 -11.17 12.33 -3.97
N ASN A 62 -10.84 11.10 -3.58
CA ASN A 62 -11.76 10.18 -2.88
C ASN A 62 -11.58 10.22 -1.35
N GLY A 63 -10.95 11.27 -0.82
CA GLY A 63 -10.88 11.52 0.63
C GLY A 63 -9.78 10.76 1.36
N TYR A 64 -8.80 10.19 0.65
CA TYR A 64 -7.65 9.56 1.29
C TYR A 64 -6.68 10.60 1.87
N ASP A 65 -6.26 10.39 3.12
CA ASP A 65 -5.07 11.04 3.69
C ASP A 65 -3.82 10.32 3.19
N ILE A 66 -3.03 11.00 2.36
CA ILE A 66 -1.84 10.44 1.72
C ILE A 66 -0.59 10.87 2.48
N LYS A 67 0.11 9.90 3.06
CA LYS A 67 1.41 10.12 3.71
C LYS A 67 2.52 9.41 2.95
N VAL A 68 3.64 10.11 2.76
CA VAL A 68 4.76 9.62 1.96
C VAL A 68 6.01 9.57 2.81
N LEU A 69 6.53 8.38 3.08
CA LEU A 69 7.84 8.20 3.69
C LEU A 69 8.90 8.17 2.58
N ASN A 70 9.55 9.31 2.33
CA ASN A 70 10.60 9.44 1.33
C ASN A 70 11.98 9.35 1.99
N THR A 71 12.72 8.28 1.68
CA THR A 71 14.06 8.01 2.21
C THR A 71 15.19 8.63 1.38
N ILE A 72 14.88 9.24 0.23
CA ILE A 72 15.85 9.90 -0.65
C ILE A 72 15.83 11.41 -0.41
N ASN A 73 14.64 12.01 -0.46
CA ASN A 73 14.45 13.45 -0.21
C ASN A 73 13.56 13.65 1.02
N PHE A 74 14.20 13.80 2.17
CA PHE A 74 13.52 14.00 3.45
C PHE A 74 12.68 15.28 3.49
N LYS A 75 12.98 16.32 2.69
CA LYS A 75 12.15 17.53 2.62
C LYS A 75 10.76 17.29 2.02
N LYS A 76 10.59 16.17 1.30
CA LYS A 76 9.32 15.73 0.70
C LYS A 76 8.75 14.50 1.41
N SER A 77 9.18 14.24 2.64
CA SER A 77 8.74 13.11 3.45
C SER A 77 7.78 13.58 4.54
N MET A 78 6.90 12.69 4.98
CA MET A 78 5.99 12.93 6.11
C MET A 78 6.71 13.11 7.46
N HIS A 79 8.01 12.80 7.50
CA HIS A 79 8.83 12.63 8.70
C HIS A 79 8.26 11.56 9.66
N TYR A 80 9.13 10.67 10.13
CA TYR A 80 8.71 9.55 10.96
C TYR A 80 9.73 9.31 12.06
N ASN A 81 9.25 9.29 13.30
CA ASN A 81 10.06 8.95 14.47
C ASN A 81 9.62 7.59 15.03
N PRO A 82 10.37 6.50 14.79
CA PRO A 82 10.03 5.19 15.33
C PRO A 82 10.09 5.14 16.86
N PHE A 83 10.94 5.97 17.50
CA PHE A 83 11.09 5.98 18.96
C PHE A 83 9.84 6.49 19.68
N ALA A 84 9.02 7.31 19.02
CA ALA A 84 7.76 7.79 19.59
C ALA A 84 6.74 6.67 19.85
N TYR A 85 6.95 5.49 19.27
CA TYR A 85 6.06 4.33 19.39
C TYR A 85 6.58 3.27 20.35
N LEU A 86 7.77 3.43 20.92
CA LEU A 86 8.27 2.53 21.94
C LEU A 86 7.39 2.62 23.18
N ARG A 87 6.95 1.47 23.68
CA ARG A 87 6.22 1.35 24.95
C ARG A 87 7.02 0.42 25.85
N SER A 88 7.04 0.71 27.15
CA SER A 88 7.49 -0.27 28.13
C SER A 88 6.58 -1.49 28.05
N GLU A 89 7.17 -2.68 28.13
CA GLU A 89 6.46 -3.96 28.20
C GLU A 89 5.60 -4.05 29.47
#